data_AF-A0A817IBL3-F1
#
_entry.id   AF-A0A817IBL3-F1
#
_cell.length_a   1.000
_cell.length_b   1.000
_cell.length_c   1.000
_cell.angle_alpha   90.00
_cell.angle_beta   90.00
_cell.angle_gamma   90.00
#
_symmetry.space_group_name_H-M   'P 1'
#
loop_
_entity.id
_entity.type
_entity.pdbx_description
1 polymer ?
#
loop_
_entity_poly.entity_id
_entity_poly.type
_entity_poly.pdbx_seq_one_letter_code
_entity_poly.pdbx_strand_id
1 'polypeptide(L)'
;MFDVREDPEQKAKCDETMELLLAAGYFRVRIKGLSDFDKVVGGLAWSIQACNFAVDIDVLYQENAILGQKIALTERIVLVLSRMKCSHAIEPHQIQGGDFIHIFPVVQWLVKRVFERRAEIGDFNRAYALNQYDKQFGELIDETKLTSFKENVEDIRIRHRPKRRYRCLDSKKKRLNNIDERRKRIHSTLVEFGQMHQLLDTSAGNEKPQQEVDALIKNMVDEKSKIATQIVNSLVNQQQDTLRGIIEDFEEKEKARLEEALLSESGQQQLAIRTFKVQLNKQTERINTLQKNIEELQNKKEETKNSALEVKQQHEKLKEELEQIEIQTKSVDPEALKRVQRLVGDYEAAKKEENERRTTYKNEKNELDQEMTKLQARLQSSPDEGTPENEKMRQIEEQYQTVSDRLQTQRLVMAKKVREISALSRRIDDIPSSSELAQYRQAFFQLYNQSAVLYRQTKQNYTLYNTFTDMIDYMTKEITLIESINEGYPQAILSSSGKDHFLKQLESIVESVNQSRTKIERRQQEEKSKRDALNIQLAQLIDKARQYAKVLKDFQEAIRENEYLTSKSK
;
A
#
# COMPACT_ATOMS: atom_id res chain seq x y z
N MET A 1 26.45 12.78 47.97
CA MET A 1 25.03 12.46 47.77
C MET A 1 24.28 13.78 47.89
N PHE A 2 24.12 14.51 46.79
CA PHE A 2 23.39 15.78 46.77
C PHE A 2 21.95 15.47 46.38
N ASP A 3 21.05 15.58 47.35
CA ASP A 3 19.61 15.40 47.21
C ASP A 3 19.07 16.61 46.45
N VAL A 4 18.80 16.44 45.15
CA VAL A 4 18.16 17.47 44.33
C VAL A 4 16.69 17.48 44.75
N ARG A 5 16.32 18.45 45.61
CA ARG A 5 14.92 18.72 45.94
C ARG A 5 14.17 19.02 44.64
N GLU A 6 13.38 18.07 44.15
CA GLU A 6 12.42 18.30 43.07
C GLU A 6 11.34 19.26 43.59
N ASP A 7 11.25 20.47 43.04
CA ASP A 7 10.18 21.40 43.37
C ASP A 7 8.83 20.81 42.92
N PRO A 8 7.85 20.62 43.82
CA PRO A 8 6.59 19.94 43.51
C PRO A 8 5.77 20.69 42.44
N GLU A 9 5.93 22.01 42.35
CA GLU A 9 5.25 22.86 41.38
C GLU A 9 5.80 22.67 39.95
N GLN A 10 7.11 22.49 39.80
CA GLN A 10 7.74 22.18 38.52
C GLN A 10 7.30 20.82 37.97
N LYS A 11 7.15 19.83 38.86
CA LYS A 11 6.68 18.49 38.48
C LYS A 11 5.22 18.49 38.02
N ALA A 12 4.34 19.17 38.74
CA ALA A 12 2.95 19.36 38.32
C ALA A 12 2.84 20.03 36.94
N LYS A 13 3.63 21.08 36.69
CA LYS A 13 3.66 21.74 35.38
C LYS A 13 4.26 20.88 34.27
N CYS A 14 5.22 20.02 34.60
CA CYS A 14 5.76 19.04 33.68
C CYS A 14 4.68 18.05 33.21
N ASP A 15 3.91 17.49 34.15
CA ASP A 15 2.83 16.55 33.86
C ASP A 15 1.71 17.20 33.04
N GLU A 16 1.31 18.44 33.35
CA GLU A 16 0.35 19.21 32.55
C GLU A 16 0.87 19.46 31.12
N THR A 17 2.16 19.79 30.97
CA THR A 17 2.80 19.97 29.66
C THR A 17 2.77 18.68 28.85
N MET A 18 3.07 17.55 29.50
CA MET A 18 3.05 16.22 28.91
C MET A 18 1.64 15.81 28.46
N GLU A 19 0.62 16.06 29.27
CA GLU A 19 -0.77 15.78 28.92
C GLU A 19 -1.25 16.63 27.72
N LEU A 20 -0.87 17.91 27.70
CA LEU A 20 -1.24 18.82 26.61
C LEU A 20 -0.57 18.44 25.28
N LEU A 21 0.70 18.00 25.31
CA LEU A 21 1.39 17.42 24.15
C LEU A 21 0.76 16.09 23.69
N LEU A 22 0.33 15.25 24.63
CA LEU A 22 -0.37 14.00 24.32
C LEU A 22 -1.72 14.27 23.64
N ALA A 23 -2.49 15.24 24.13
CA ALA A 23 -3.75 15.66 23.53
C ALA A 23 -3.54 16.24 22.11
N ALA A 24 -2.42 16.93 21.87
CA ALA A 24 -2.05 17.42 20.54
C ALA A 24 -1.66 16.31 19.55
N GLY A 25 -1.36 15.10 20.04
CA GLY A 25 -1.00 13.93 19.23
C GLY A 25 0.49 13.56 19.27
N TYR A 26 1.26 14.06 20.24
CA TYR A 26 2.66 13.69 20.45
C TYR A 26 2.77 12.50 21.43
N PHE A 27 2.73 11.27 20.91
CA PHE A 27 2.66 10.04 21.74
C PHE A 27 3.99 9.63 22.40
N ARG A 28 5.12 10.22 21.99
CA ARG A 28 6.46 9.89 22.51
C ARG A 28 6.62 10.21 24.00
N VAL A 29 5.75 11.05 24.56
CA VAL A 29 5.66 11.35 26.00
C VAL A 29 5.40 10.09 26.85
N ARG A 30 4.73 9.07 26.30
CA ARG A 30 4.41 7.82 27.03
C ARG A 30 5.57 6.84 27.18
N ILE A 31 6.72 7.11 26.55
CA ILE A 31 7.88 6.21 26.58
C ILE A 31 8.54 6.31 27.96
N LYS A 32 8.46 5.23 28.75
CA LYS A 32 8.97 5.16 30.13
C LYS A 32 10.50 5.28 30.25
N GLY A 33 11.23 5.08 29.15
CA GLY A 33 12.70 5.16 29.11
C GLY A 33 13.27 6.51 28.67
N LEU A 34 12.42 7.50 28.40
CA LEU A 34 12.86 8.83 27.93
C LEU A 34 12.89 9.83 29.09
N SER A 35 13.91 10.69 29.13
CA SER A 35 13.99 11.76 30.14
C SER A 35 12.87 12.79 29.95
N ASP A 36 12.46 13.45 31.02
CA ASP A 36 11.38 14.43 30.96
C ASP A 36 11.78 15.66 30.12
N PHE A 37 13.06 16.04 30.18
CA PHE A 37 13.65 17.00 29.26
C PHE A 37 13.50 16.59 27.79
N ASP A 38 13.84 15.34 27.45
CA ASP A 38 13.79 14.85 26.08
C ASP A 38 12.36 14.73 25.55
N LYS A 39 11.39 14.37 26.41
CA LYS A 39 9.97 14.37 26.07
C LYS A 39 9.48 15.79 25.73
N VAL A 40 9.85 16.78 26.53
CA VAL A 40 9.38 18.17 26.36
C VAL A 40 10.09 18.86 25.19
N VAL A 41 11.41 18.70 25.05
CA VAL A 41 12.18 19.26 23.93
C VAL A 41 11.80 18.60 22.60
N GLY A 42 11.60 17.29 22.59
CA GLY A 42 11.06 16.58 21.43
C GLY A 42 9.63 17.03 21.10
N GLY A 43 8.81 17.31 22.12
CA GLY A 43 7.47 17.88 21.96
C GLY A 43 7.48 19.28 21.35
N LEU A 44 8.34 20.17 21.84
CA LEU A 44 8.54 21.53 21.30
C LEU A 44 8.99 21.50 19.83
N ALA A 45 9.99 20.67 19.51
CA ALA A 45 10.46 20.48 18.14
C ALA A 45 9.35 19.97 17.22
N TRP A 46 8.60 18.97 17.69
CA TRP A 46 7.47 18.41 16.96
C TRP A 46 6.36 19.45 16.74
N SER A 47 6.02 20.26 17.75
CA SER A 47 4.99 21.29 17.62
C SER A 47 5.39 22.36 16.61
N ILE A 48 6.66 22.75 16.56
CA ILE A 48 7.19 23.70 15.57
C ILE A 48 7.07 23.10 14.16
N GLN A 49 7.47 21.84 13.97
CA GLN A 49 7.36 21.16 12.68
C GLN A 49 5.89 21.00 12.25
N ALA A 50 5.00 20.67 13.19
CA ALA A 50 3.57 20.52 12.94
C ALA A 50 2.87 21.86 12.60
N CYS A 51 3.44 23.01 12.98
CA CYS A 51 2.96 24.32 12.54
C CYS A 51 3.27 24.62 11.07
N ASN A 52 4.10 23.81 10.40
CA ASN A 52 4.54 24.00 9.01
C ASN A 52 5.00 25.45 8.73
N PHE A 53 5.70 26.05 9.69
CA PHE A 53 6.22 27.41 9.56
C PHE A 53 7.52 27.35 8.76
N ALA A 54 7.62 28.14 7.69
CA ALA A 54 8.78 28.17 6.80
C ALA A 54 9.99 28.74 7.55
N VAL A 55 10.81 27.87 8.12
CA VAL A 55 12.07 28.26 8.76
C VAL A 55 13.19 27.37 8.27
N ASP A 56 14.25 27.99 7.75
CA ASP A 56 15.52 27.36 7.35
C ASP A 56 16.35 26.82 8.54
N ILE A 57 15.70 26.40 9.62
CA ILE A 57 16.35 25.89 10.82
C ILE A 57 15.82 24.47 11.07
N ASP A 58 16.65 23.48 10.74
CA ASP A 58 16.43 22.09 11.08
C ASP A 58 16.41 21.90 12.61
N VAL A 59 15.21 21.81 13.18
CA VAL A 59 14.97 21.38 14.56
C VAL A 59 14.83 19.86 14.58
N LEU A 60 15.92 19.17 14.24
CA LEU A 60 15.96 17.70 14.22
C LEU A 60 16.27 17.18 15.62
N TYR A 61 15.27 16.61 16.28
CA TYR A 61 15.47 15.90 17.54
C TYR A 61 16.10 14.52 17.29
N GLN A 62 17.18 14.20 18.00
CA GLN A 62 17.85 12.89 17.97
C GLN A 62 17.87 12.30 19.39
N GLU A 63 17.43 11.04 19.53
CA GLU A 63 17.23 10.37 20.83
C GLU A 63 18.51 10.18 21.63
N ASN A 64 19.67 10.06 20.98
CA ASN A 64 20.98 9.91 21.60
C ASN A 64 21.88 11.14 21.35
N ALA A 65 21.30 12.34 21.31
CA ALA A 65 22.05 13.57 21.10
C ALA A 65 23.05 13.81 22.24
N ILE A 66 24.29 14.12 21.88
CA ILE A 66 25.34 14.52 22.84
C ILE A 66 24.88 15.80 23.54
N LEU A 67 25.27 16.03 24.80
CA LEU A 67 24.87 17.21 25.59
C LEU A 67 25.02 18.54 24.82
N GLY A 68 26.10 18.72 24.07
CA GLY A 68 26.32 19.90 23.22
C GLY A 68 25.32 20.04 22.06
N GLN A 69 24.80 18.94 21.51
CA GLN A 69 23.74 18.95 20.49
C GLN A 69 22.38 19.28 21.11
N LYS A 70 22.10 18.80 22.33
CA LYS A 70 20.89 19.17 23.09
C LYS A 70 20.88 20.68 23.37
N ILE A 71 22.02 21.24 23.78
CA ILE A 71 22.20 22.69 23.98
C ILE A 71 21.92 23.47 22.69
N ALA A 72 22.57 23.09 21.58
CA ALA A 72 22.36 23.73 20.28
C ALA A 72 20.91 23.62 19.77
N LEU A 73 20.22 22.51 20.06
CA LEU A 73 18.81 22.33 19.71
C LEU A 73 17.92 23.29 20.52
N THR A 74 18.16 23.45 21.82
CA THR A 74 17.38 24.40 22.65
C THR A 74 17.56 25.85 22.21
N GLU A 75 18.78 26.25 21.83
CA GLU A 75 19.04 27.59 21.25
C GLU A 75 18.30 27.80 19.94
N ARG A 76 18.28 26.78 19.06
CA ARG A 76 17.53 26.83 17.80
C ARG A 76 16.03 26.94 18.01
N ILE A 77 15.47 26.19 18.98
CA ILE A 77 14.05 26.26 19.33
C ILE A 77 13.67 27.68 19.75
N VAL A 78 14.48 28.32 20.61
CA VAL A 78 14.24 29.71 21.05
C VAL A 78 14.28 30.68 19.86
N LEU A 79 15.27 30.56 18.97
CA LEU A 79 15.36 31.40 17.76
C LEU A 79 14.13 31.25 16.84
N VAL A 80 13.62 30.02 16.68
CA VAL A 80 12.42 29.76 15.88
C VAL A 80 11.18 30.36 16.55
N LEU A 81 11.05 30.22 17.87
CA LEU A 81 9.95 30.81 18.64
C LEU A 81 9.91 32.34 18.52
N SER A 82 11.08 33.01 18.55
CA SER A 82 11.18 34.46 18.32
C SER A 82 10.73 34.83 16.90
N ARG A 83 11.12 34.06 15.87
CA ARG A 83 10.68 34.28 14.48
C ARG A 83 9.19 34.03 14.27
N MET A 84 8.63 33.07 14.99
CA MET A 84 7.19 32.79 15.01
C MET A 84 6.37 33.86 15.75
N LYS A 85 7.03 34.87 16.36
CA LYS A 85 6.43 35.91 17.19
C LYS A 85 5.64 35.33 18.37
N CYS A 86 6.21 34.33 19.05
CA CYS A 86 5.62 33.82 20.29
C CYS A 86 5.58 34.95 21.34
N SER A 87 4.44 35.09 22.03
CA SER A 87 4.23 36.11 23.07
C SER A 87 4.95 35.81 24.38
N HIS A 88 5.42 34.58 24.59
CA HIS A 88 6.08 34.15 25.80
C HIS A 88 7.60 34.07 25.57
N ALA A 89 8.36 34.84 26.36
CA ALA A 89 9.80 34.84 26.32
C ALA A 89 10.35 33.60 27.03
N ILE A 90 11.28 32.89 26.40
CA ILE A 90 11.95 31.73 26.97
C ILE A 90 13.42 31.72 26.57
N GLU A 91 14.29 31.49 27.54
CA GLU A 91 15.74 31.44 27.32
C GLU A 91 16.24 29.98 27.21
N PRO A 92 17.34 29.72 26.47
CA PRO A 92 17.86 28.36 26.31
C PRO A 92 18.22 27.67 27.63
N HIS A 93 18.69 28.45 28.62
CA HIS A 93 19.03 27.91 29.94
C HIS A 93 17.79 27.45 30.73
N GLN A 94 16.61 28.04 30.48
CA GLN A 94 15.36 27.65 31.14
C GLN A 94 14.86 26.30 30.63
N ILE A 95 15.06 26.03 29.33
CA ILE A 95 14.73 24.74 28.72
C ILE A 95 15.69 23.66 29.23
N GLN A 96 16.99 23.96 29.30
CA GLN A 96 18.03 23.03 29.81
C GLN A 96 17.92 22.77 31.32
N GLY A 97 17.56 23.79 32.08
CA GLY A 97 17.36 23.71 33.53
C GLY A 97 16.04 23.04 33.95
N GLY A 98 15.17 22.70 33.00
CA GLY A 98 13.89 22.05 33.29
C GLY A 98 12.87 22.97 33.97
N ASP A 99 12.84 24.26 33.61
CA ASP A 99 11.89 25.23 34.15
C ASP A 99 10.52 25.11 33.43
N PHE A 100 9.77 24.07 33.79
CA PHE A 100 8.47 23.74 33.22
C PHE A 100 7.41 24.82 33.48
N ILE A 101 7.57 25.68 34.49
CA ILE A 101 6.67 26.83 34.74
C ILE A 101 6.70 27.81 33.56
N HIS A 102 7.89 28.11 33.02
CA HIS A 102 8.05 29.01 31.88
C HIS A 102 7.90 28.31 30.53
N ILE A 103 8.18 27.00 30.46
CA ILE A 103 7.97 26.20 29.24
C ILE A 103 6.48 25.97 28.95
N PHE A 104 5.65 25.77 29.98
CA PHE A 104 4.24 25.41 29.81
C PHE A 104 3.44 26.43 28.97
N PRO A 105 3.50 27.76 29.21
CA PRO A 105 2.82 28.76 28.37
C PRO A 105 3.25 28.73 26.89
N VAL A 106 4.54 28.45 26.63
CA VAL A 106 5.07 28.32 25.26
C VAL A 106 4.48 27.10 24.57
N VAL A 107 4.43 25.96 25.26
CA VAL A 107 3.83 24.72 24.74
C VAL A 107 2.33 24.91 24.49
N GLN A 108 1.60 25.56 25.40
CA GLN A 108 0.18 25.86 25.24
C GLN A 108 -0.08 26.71 24.00
N TRP A 109 0.73 27.76 23.78
CA TRP A 109 0.64 28.61 22.60
C TRP A 109 0.94 27.85 21.30
N LEU A 110 2.01 27.03 21.31
CA LEU A 110 2.39 26.22 20.15
C LEU A 110 1.30 25.21 19.79
N VAL A 111 0.77 24.48 20.77
CA VAL A 111 -0.28 23.48 20.53
C VAL A 111 -1.55 24.13 20.00
N LYS A 112 -1.93 25.32 20.49
CA LYS A 112 -3.04 26.09 19.93
C LYS A 112 -2.81 26.39 18.44
N ARG A 113 -1.62 26.86 18.06
CA ARG A 113 -1.29 27.10 16.64
C ARG A 113 -1.25 25.81 15.81
N VAL A 114 -0.80 24.70 16.37
CA VAL A 114 -0.84 23.39 15.67
C VAL A 114 -2.28 23.01 15.33
N PHE A 115 -3.24 23.24 16.23
CA PHE A 115 -4.65 22.98 15.95
C PHE A 115 -5.24 23.93 14.91
N GLU A 116 -4.96 25.23 15.00
CA GLU A 116 -5.38 26.21 13.99
C GLU A 116 -4.85 25.84 12.60
N ARG A 117 -3.56 25.49 12.51
CA ARG A 117 -2.95 25.12 11.23
C ARG A 117 -3.46 23.77 10.70
N ARG A 118 -3.74 22.80 11.58
CA ARG A 118 -4.40 21.55 11.19
C ARG A 118 -5.83 21.76 10.71
N ALA A 119 -6.56 22.75 11.24
CA ALA A 119 -7.87 23.10 10.72
C ALA A 119 -7.76 23.70 9.31
N GLU A 120 -6.81 24.61 9.10
CA GLU A 120 -6.59 25.26 7.79
C GLU A 120 -6.07 24.30 6.71
N ILE A 121 -5.07 23.47 7.04
CA ILE A 121 -4.46 22.52 6.10
C ILE A 121 -5.24 21.20 6.03
N GLY A 122 -6.01 20.86 7.07
CA GLY A 122 -6.68 19.55 7.20
C GLY A 122 -7.63 19.25 6.04
N ASP A 123 -8.43 20.23 5.63
CA ASP A 123 -9.34 20.08 4.51
C ASP A 123 -8.59 19.95 3.18
N PHE A 124 -7.52 20.72 2.99
CA PHE A 124 -6.66 20.61 1.82
C PHE A 124 -5.97 19.24 1.75
N ASN A 125 -5.37 18.77 2.85
CA ASN A 125 -4.72 17.46 2.91
C ASN A 125 -5.72 16.32 2.72
N ARG A 126 -6.94 16.44 3.27
CA ARG A 126 -8.01 15.47 3.06
C ARG A 126 -8.45 15.45 1.59
N ALA A 127 -8.69 16.61 0.99
CA ALA A 127 -9.05 16.71 -0.43
C ALA A 127 -7.93 16.18 -1.33
N TYR A 128 -6.68 16.47 -1.01
CA TYR A 128 -5.51 15.95 -1.72
C TYR A 128 -5.40 14.42 -1.58
N ALA A 129 -5.56 13.88 -0.38
CA ALA A 129 -5.53 12.43 -0.14
C ALA A 129 -6.68 11.72 -0.86
N LEU A 130 -7.89 12.28 -0.84
CA LEU A 130 -9.04 11.78 -1.60
C LEU A 130 -8.76 11.85 -3.09
N ASN A 131 -8.21 12.94 -3.61
CA ASN A 131 -7.85 13.06 -5.03
C ASN A 131 -6.80 12.03 -5.46
N GLN A 132 -5.78 11.79 -4.63
CA GLN A 132 -4.77 10.76 -4.89
C GLN A 132 -5.35 9.34 -4.84
N TYR A 133 -6.25 9.10 -3.88
CA TYR A 133 -7.00 7.85 -3.78
C TYR A 133 -7.90 7.64 -4.99
N ASP A 134 -8.68 8.64 -5.39
CA ASP A 134 -9.57 8.59 -6.56
C ASP A 134 -8.79 8.40 -7.87
N LYS A 135 -7.58 8.96 -7.98
CA LYS A 135 -6.69 8.69 -9.11
C LYS A 135 -6.23 7.23 -9.18
N GLN A 136 -5.98 6.59 -8.04
CA GLN A 136 -5.50 5.21 -7.99
C GLN A 136 -6.63 4.16 -7.96
N PHE A 137 -7.80 4.53 -7.43
CA PHE A 137 -8.88 3.60 -7.09
C PHE A 137 -10.28 4.09 -7.50
N GLY A 138 -10.42 5.27 -8.12
CA GLY A 138 -11.72 5.86 -8.47
C GLY A 138 -12.54 5.04 -9.47
N GLU A 139 -11.89 4.22 -10.30
CA GLU A 139 -12.56 3.30 -11.22
C GLU A 139 -13.13 2.04 -10.52
N LEU A 140 -12.76 1.74 -9.27
CA LEU A 140 -13.23 0.54 -8.55
C LEU A 140 -14.58 0.71 -7.85
N ILE A 141 -15.05 1.95 -7.64
CA ILE A 141 -16.32 2.22 -6.98
C ILE A 141 -17.43 2.35 -8.02
N ASP A 142 -17.87 1.20 -8.52
CA ASP A 142 -19.11 1.08 -9.27
C ASP A 142 -20.28 1.28 -8.29
N GLU A 143 -21.16 2.27 -8.49
CA GLU A 143 -22.26 2.58 -7.55
C GLU A 143 -23.16 1.36 -7.27
N THR A 144 -23.22 0.44 -8.23
CA THR A 144 -23.91 -0.86 -8.16
C THR A 144 -23.27 -1.84 -7.17
N LYS A 145 -21.95 -1.78 -6.97
CA LYS A 145 -21.23 -2.57 -5.94
C LYS A 145 -21.42 -2.00 -4.54
N LEU A 146 -21.66 -0.69 -4.41
CA LEU A 146 -21.88 -0.05 -3.13
C LEU A 146 -23.28 -0.34 -2.55
N THR A 147 -24.31 -0.40 -3.40
CA THR A 147 -25.67 -0.82 -3.01
C THR A 147 -25.70 -2.28 -2.56
N SER A 148 -25.10 -3.18 -3.36
CA SER A 148 -24.98 -4.60 -2.99
C SER A 148 -24.12 -4.83 -1.73
N PHE A 149 -23.09 -4.02 -1.48
CA PHE A 149 -22.33 -4.09 -0.23
C PHE A 149 -23.14 -3.64 0.98
N LYS A 150 -23.95 -2.57 0.86
CA LYS A 150 -24.84 -2.13 1.93
C LYS A 150 -25.91 -3.17 2.26
N GLU A 151 -26.51 -3.78 1.25
CA GLU A 151 -27.47 -4.87 1.42
C GLU A 151 -26.81 -6.09 2.08
N ASN A 152 -25.61 -6.48 1.64
CA ASN A 152 -24.85 -7.56 2.26
C ASN A 152 -24.45 -7.27 3.71
N VAL A 153 -24.03 -6.04 4.04
CA VAL A 153 -23.71 -5.66 5.42
C VAL A 153 -24.95 -5.73 6.30
N GLU A 154 -26.11 -5.32 5.79
CA GLU A 154 -27.35 -5.37 6.56
C GLU A 154 -27.88 -6.79 6.70
N ASP A 155 -27.72 -7.64 5.68
CA ASP A 155 -27.98 -9.07 5.74
C ASP A 155 -27.05 -9.80 6.71
N ILE A 156 -25.75 -9.49 6.71
CA ILE A 156 -24.78 -10.00 7.69
C ILE A 156 -25.18 -9.53 9.09
N ARG A 157 -25.54 -8.26 9.26
CA ARG A 157 -25.96 -7.71 10.55
C ARG A 157 -27.23 -8.38 11.06
N ILE A 158 -28.19 -8.70 10.19
CA ILE A 158 -29.42 -9.43 10.53
C ILE A 158 -29.12 -10.90 10.87
N ARG A 159 -28.31 -11.57 10.03
CA ARG A 159 -27.95 -12.99 10.17
C ARG A 159 -27.06 -13.26 11.38
N HIS A 160 -26.17 -12.33 11.72
CA HIS A 160 -25.27 -12.38 12.87
C HIS A 160 -25.76 -11.54 14.06
N ARG A 161 -27.04 -11.14 14.12
CA ARG A 161 -27.58 -10.53 15.33
C ARG A 161 -27.41 -11.51 16.50
N PRO A 162 -26.84 -11.07 17.64
CA PRO A 162 -26.70 -11.94 18.80
C PRO A 162 -28.10 -12.31 19.31
N LYS A 163 -28.48 -13.58 19.14
CA LYS A 163 -29.77 -14.12 19.61
C LYS A 163 -29.65 -14.38 21.12
N ARG A 164 -30.40 -13.61 21.91
CA ARG A 164 -30.50 -13.78 23.36
C ARG A 164 -31.23 -15.09 23.66
N ARG A 165 -30.54 -16.07 24.26
CA ARG A 165 -31.07 -17.40 24.59
C ARG A 165 -31.81 -17.41 25.93
N TYR A 166 -31.38 -16.58 26.88
CA TYR A 166 -31.97 -16.51 28.22
C TYR A 166 -32.28 -15.06 28.61
N ARG A 167 -33.34 -14.84 29.39
CA ARG A 167 -33.74 -13.53 29.90
C ARG A 167 -33.53 -13.49 31.41
N CYS A 168 -32.65 -12.62 31.93
CA CYS A 168 -32.50 -12.44 33.37
C CYS A 168 -33.79 -11.85 33.97
N LEU A 169 -34.26 -12.48 35.05
CA LEU A 169 -35.49 -12.18 35.76
C LEU A 169 -35.31 -11.13 36.89
N ASP A 170 -34.36 -10.20 36.76
CA ASP A 170 -34.20 -9.12 37.74
C ASP A 170 -34.58 -7.74 37.15
N SER A 171 -35.85 -7.40 37.36
CA SER A 171 -36.52 -6.17 36.89
C SER A 171 -36.26 -4.93 37.77
N LYS A 172 -35.21 -4.89 38.61
CA LYS A 172 -34.91 -3.70 39.43
C LYS A 172 -33.44 -3.29 39.33
N LYS A 173 -33.12 -2.55 38.26
CA LYS A 173 -31.81 -1.91 38.05
C LYS A 173 -31.60 -0.75 39.04
N LYS A 174 -31.10 -1.02 40.26
CA LYS A 174 -30.36 0.02 41.00
C LYS A 174 -28.95 0.16 40.40
N ARG A 175 -28.47 1.40 40.26
CA ARG A 175 -27.09 1.69 39.87
C ARG A 175 -26.18 1.26 41.02
N LEU A 176 -25.29 0.30 40.76
CA LEU A 176 -24.42 -0.34 41.75
C LEU A 176 -22.97 -0.14 41.29
N ASN A 177 -22.13 0.43 42.16
CA ASN A 177 -20.83 1.01 41.82
C ASN A 177 -19.63 0.09 42.17
N ASN A 178 -19.85 -1.17 42.56
CA ASN A 178 -18.76 -2.06 43.01
C ASN A 178 -18.23 -2.99 41.89
N ILE A 179 -16.93 -3.29 41.89
CA ILE A 179 -16.21 -3.98 40.80
C ILE A 179 -16.67 -5.44 40.65
N ASP A 180 -16.90 -6.15 41.75
CA ASP A 180 -17.33 -7.56 41.71
C ASP A 180 -18.78 -7.74 41.23
N GLU A 181 -19.64 -6.77 41.48
CA GLU A 181 -21.02 -6.78 40.97
C GLU A 181 -21.07 -6.46 39.48
N ARG A 182 -20.12 -5.64 38.98
CA ARG A 182 -19.93 -5.42 37.54
C ARG A 182 -19.52 -6.71 36.83
N ARG A 183 -18.65 -7.51 37.44
CA ARG A 183 -18.28 -8.85 36.94
C ARG A 183 -19.49 -9.79 36.89
N LYS A 184 -20.33 -9.81 37.93
CA LYS A 184 -21.59 -10.59 37.95
C LYS A 184 -22.58 -10.15 36.86
N ARG A 185 -22.70 -8.85 36.59
CA ARG A 185 -23.55 -8.34 35.49
C ARG A 185 -22.98 -8.71 34.12
N ILE A 186 -21.68 -8.62 33.93
CA ILE A 186 -21.04 -9.04 32.68
C ILE A 186 -21.29 -10.53 32.47
N HIS A 187 -21.07 -11.35 33.50
CA HIS A 187 -21.31 -12.79 33.43
C HIS A 187 -22.77 -13.12 33.13
N SER A 188 -23.74 -12.50 33.82
CA SER A 188 -25.16 -12.73 33.52
C SER A 188 -25.50 -12.34 32.09
N THR A 189 -24.97 -11.22 31.59
CA THR A 189 -25.20 -10.79 30.20
C THR A 189 -24.57 -11.77 29.20
N LEU A 190 -23.38 -12.31 29.47
CA LEU A 190 -22.73 -13.29 28.60
C LEU A 190 -23.50 -14.63 28.56
N VAL A 191 -24.00 -15.06 29.72
CA VAL A 191 -24.87 -16.25 29.83
C VAL A 191 -26.18 -16.04 29.05
N GLU A 192 -26.77 -14.85 29.08
CA GLU A 192 -27.97 -14.53 28.29
C GLU A 192 -27.78 -14.76 26.78
N PHE A 193 -26.57 -14.61 26.27
CA PHE A 193 -26.21 -14.85 24.87
C PHE A 193 -25.54 -16.22 24.65
N GLY A 194 -25.56 -17.10 25.67
CA GLY A 194 -25.12 -18.50 25.58
C GLY A 194 -23.60 -18.72 25.73
N GLN A 195 -22.84 -17.71 26.17
CA GLN A 195 -21.42 -17.87 26.50
C GLN A 195 -21.27 -18.26 27.97
N MET A 196 -21.12 -19.57 28.22
CA MET A 196 -20.74 -20.10 29.53
C MET A 196 -19.21 -20.02 29.68
N HIS A 197 -18.71 -19.13 30.54
CA HIS A 197 -17.29 -19.10 30.87
C HIS A 197 -17.04 -20.05 32.05
N GLN A 198 -16.30 -21.12 31.83
CA GLN A 198 -15.70 -21.91 32.91
C GLN A 198 -14.66 -21.04 33.62
N LEU A 199 -14.93 -20.68 34.87
CA LEU A 199 -13.90 -20.16 35.76
C LEU A 199 -12.95 -21.33 36.06
N LEU A 200 -11.73 -21.26 35.53
CA LEU A 200 -10.60 -22.01 36.08
C LEU A 200 -10.23 -21.38 37.43
N ASP A 201 -10.97 -21.74 38.48
CA ASP A 201 -10.40 -21.77 39.82
C ASP A 201 -9.66 -23.11 39.96
N THR A 202 -8.35 -23.02 40.02
CA THR A 202 -7.44 -24.13 40.29
C THR A 202 -7.66 -24.68 41.70
N SER A 203 -8.42 -25.76 41.84
CA SER A 203 -8.32 -26.67 42.99
C SER A 203 -9.07 -27.99 42.78
N ALA A 204 -8.29 -29.06 42.61
CA ALA A 204 -8.47 -30.45 43.07
C ALA A 204 -9.82 -31.20 42.84
N GLY A 205 -9.71 -32.38 42.20
CA GLY A 205 -10.34 -33.60 42.69
C GLY A 205 -11.59 -34.14 41.95
N ASN A 206 -11.34 -35.17 41.14
CA ASN A 206 -12.16 -36.38 40.89
C ASN A 206 -13.65 -36.34 40.45
N GLU A 207 -13.90 -37.20 39.44
CA GLU A 207 -15.11 -38.00 39.14
C GLU A 207 -16.22 -37.47 38.19
N LYS A 208 -16.18 -38.03 36.97
CA LYS A 208 -17.23 -38.40 35.98
C LYS A 208 -18.65 -37.81 36.09
N PRO A 209 -19.09 -37.10 35.02
CA PRO A 209 -20.47 -37.24 34.52
C PRO A 209 -20.51 -37.29 32.97
N GLN A 210 -19.80 -38.24 32.35
CA GLN A 210 -19.78 -38.40 30.88
C GLN A 210 -20.86 -39.35 30.32
N GLN A 211 -21.64 -40.02 31.15
CA GLN A 211 -22.61 -41.02 30.69
C GLN A 211 -24.05 -40.49 30.52
N GLU A 212 -24.40 -39.30 31.04
CA GLU A 212 -25.73 -38.70 30.82
C GLU A 212 -25.80 -37.77 29.60
N VAL A 213 -24.66 -37.23 29.16
CA VAL A 213 -24.60 -36.34 27.99
C VAL A 213 -24.69 -37.14 26.68
N ASP A 214 -24.09 -38.34 26.65
CA ASP A 214 -24.09 -39.21 25.48
C ASP A 214 -25.46 -39.87 25.20
N ALA A 215 -26.29 -40.03 26.24
CA ALA A 215 -27.66 -40.54 26.10
C ALA A 215 -28.63 -39.48 25.54
N LEU A 216 -28.39 -38.19 25.78
CA LEU A 216 -29.23 -37.10 25.29
C LEU A 216 -28.91 -36.71 23.84
N ILE A 217 -27.65 -36.84 23.43
CA ILE A 217 -27.19 -36.53 22.05
C ILE A 217 -27.70 -37.59 21.06
N LYS A 218 -27.86 -38.85 21.49
CA LYS A 218 -28.34 -39.94 20.63
C LYS A 218 -29.81 -39.82 20.23
N ASN A 219 -30.63 -39.10 21.00
CA ASN A 219 -32.06 -38.94 20.74
C ASN A 219 -32.43 -37.70 19.90
N MET A 220 -31.46 -36.90 19.45
CA MET A 220 -31.70 -35.70 18.61
C MET A 220 -31.16 -35.81 17.18
N VAL A 221 -30.62 -36.96 16.77
CA VAL A 221 -30.01 -37.13 15.44
C VAL A 221 -30.94 -37.83 14.43
N ASP A 222 -32.06 -38.39 14.88
CA ASP A 222 -33.07 -39.00 14.01
C ASP A 222 -34.24 -38.03 13.77
N GLU A 223 -34.07 -37.08 12.86
CA GLU A 223 -35.04 -36.77 11.80
C GLU A 223 -34.62 -35.55 10.95
N LYS A 224 -34.47 -35.82 9.64
CA LYS A 224 -34.37 -34.86 8.50
C LYS A 224 -33.09 -34.04 8.35
N SER A 225 -32.14 -34.56 7.57
CA SER A 225 -31.69 -33.94 6.28
C SER A 225 -30.40 -34.59 5.73
N LYS A 226 -30.55 -35.73 5.03
CA LYS A 226 -29.43 -36.44 4.36
C LYS A 226 -29.17 -36.01 2.90
N ILE A 227 -29.67 -34.85 2.43
CA ILE A 227 -29.57 -34.48 0.99
C ILE A 227 -28.90 -33.13 0.74
N ALA A 228 -28.80 -32.23 1.73
CA ALA A 228 -28.19 -30.90 1.54
C ALA A 228 -26.70 -30.80 1.98
N THR A 229 -26.22 -31.74 2.78
CA THR A 229 -24.87 -31.69 3.38
C THR A 229 -23.75 -32.17 2.45
N GLN A 230 -24.05 -32.98 1.42
CA GLN A 230 -23.02 -33.51 0.51
C GLN A 230 -22.54 -32.48 -0.52
N ILE A 231 -23.43 -31.60 -0.99
CA ILE A 231 -23.12 -30.54 -1.97
C ILE A 231 -22.53 -29.31 -1.28
N VAL A 232 -22.97 -29.01 -0.05
CA VAL A 232 -22.46 -27.88 0.71
C VAL A 232 -21.09 -28.19 1.33
N ASN A 233 -20.85 -29.44 1.76
CA ASN A 233 -19.50 -29.83 2.22
C ASN A 233 -18.49 -29.89 1.08
N SER A 234 -18.87 -30.28 -0.15
CA SER A 234 -17.92 -30.30 -1.27
C SER A 234 -17.51 -28.89 -1.75
N LEU A 235 -18.45 -27.93 -1.72
CA LEU A 235 -18.20 -26.55 -2.13
C LEU A 235 -17.44 -25.74 -1.07
N VAL A 236 -17.75 -25.95 0.21
CA VAL A 236 -17.04 -25.32 1.34
C VAL A 236 -15.64 -25.93 1.50
N ASN A 237 -15.46 -27.23 1.26
CA ASN A 237 -14.12 -27.83 1.24
C ASN A 237 -13.30 -27.32 0.04
N GLN A 238 -13.87 -27.12 -1.15
CA GLN A 238 -13.15 -26.51 -2.28
C GLN A 238 -12.68 -25.07 -1.99
N GLN A 239 -13.47 -24.28 -1.28
CA GLN A 239 -13.11 -22.92 -0.89
C GLN A 239 -12.14 -22.88 0.30
N GLN A 240 -12.22 -23.86 1.21
CA GLN A 240 -11.26 -24.01 2.30
C GLN A 240 -9.91 -24.56 1.81
N ASP A 241 -9.89 -25.47 0.84
CA ASP A 241 -8.66 -26.02 0.25
C ASP A 241 -7.92 -24.98 -0.59
N THR A 242 -8.65 -24.10 -1.29
CA THR A 242 -8.03 -22.97 -2.01
C THR A 242 -7.50 -21.90 -1.05
N LEU A 243 -8.22 -21.57 0.03
CA LEU A 243 -7.71 -20.65 1.06
C LEU A 243 -6.54 -21.24 1.84
N ARG A 244 -6.60 -22.54 2.16
CA ARG A 244 -5.51 -23.27 2.81
C ARG A 244 -4.29 -23.37 1.90
N GLY A 245 -4.48 -23.63 0.62
CA GLY A 245 -3.40 -23.61 -0.38
C GLY A 245 -2.79 -22.23 -0.54
N ILE A 246 -3.57 -21.15 -0.45
CA ILE A 246 -3.05 -19.77 -0.45
C ILE A 246 -2.24 -19.50 0.83
N ILE A 247 -2.71 -19.92 2.00
CA ILE A 247 -2.00 -19.75 3.27
C ILE A 247 -0.71 -20.57 3.30
N GLU A 248 -0.77 -21.83 2.85
CA GLU A 248 0.40 -22.71 2.71
C GLU A 248 1.39 -22.13 1.67
N ASP A 249 0.94 -21.59 0.54
CA ASP A 249 1.77 -20.88 -0.44
C ASP A 249 2.43 -19.61 0.14
N PHE A 250 1.75 -18.90 1.04
CA PHE A 250 2.29 -17.70 1.70
C PHE A 250 3.32 -18.09 2.75
N GLU A 251 3.04 -19.11 3.58
CA GLU A 251 3.96 -19.65 4.57
C GLU A 251 5.18 -20.31 3.91
N GLU A 252 5.00 -20.99 2.77
CA GLU A 252 6.07 -21.62 2.01
C GLU A 252 6.94 -20.58 1.29
N LYS A 253 6.36 -19.49 0.77
CA LYS A 253 7.13 -18.34 0.25
C LYS A 253 7.88 -17.57 1.33
N GLU A 254 7.31 -17.47 2.52
CA GLU A 254 7.95 -16.79 3.66
C GLU A 254 9.07 -17.66 4.25
N LYS A 255 8.86 -18.98 4.35
CA LYS A 255 9.91 -19.96 4.67
C LYS A 255 11.00 -20.01 3.59
N ALA A 256 10.65 -19.96 2.31
CA ALA A 256 11.62 -19.94 1.21
C ALA A 256 12.47 -18.66 1.23
N ARG A 257 11.89 -17.50 1.55
CA ARG A 257 12.64 -16.25 1.77
C ARG A 257 13.57 -16.31 2.98
N LEU A 258 13.16 -16.99 4.05
CA LEU A 258 13.98 -17.21 5.23
C LEU A 258 15.10 -18.23 4.96
N GLU A 259 14.85 -19.29 4.18
CA GLU A 259 15.85 -20.28 3.75
C GLU A 259 16.84 -19.71 2.72
N GLU A 260 16.40 -18.79 1.85
CA GLU A 260 17.23 -18.04 0.89
C GLU A 260 18.32 -17.21 1.59
N ALA A 261 18.06 -16.77 2.83
CA ALA A 261 19.01 -16.05 3.64
C ALA A 261 20.04 -16.94 4.38
N LEU A 262 19.86 -18.27 4.40
CA LEU A 262 20.54 -19.15 5.36
C LEU A 262 21.41 -20.29 4.77
N LEU A 263 21.46 -20.57 3.47
CA LEU A 263 22.09 -21.81 2.95
C LEU A 263 23.00 -21.71 1.71
N SER A 264 23.99 -22.62 1.67
CA SER A 264 25.09 -22.82 0.70
C SER A 264 24.67 -23.22 -0.73
N GLU A 265 25.62 -23.25 -1.68
CA GLU A 265 25.45 -23.48 -3.15
C GLU A 265 24.57 -24.69 -3.52
N SER A 266 24.55 -25.75 -2.71
CA SER A 266 23.68 -26.93 -2.91
C SER A 266 22.19 -26.64 -2.67
N GLY A 267 21.87 -25.73 -1.75
CA GLY A 267 20.51 -25.25 -1.49
C GLY A 267 19.96 -24.39 -2.61
N GLN A 268 20.80 -23.55 -3.23
CA GLN A 268 20.40 -22.74 -4.40
C GLN A 268 20.02 -23.61 -5.60
N GLN A 269 20.73 -24.72 -5.83
CA GLN A 269 20.38 -25.68 -6.89
C GLN A 269 19.06 -26.40 -6.62
N GLN A 270 18.78 -26.80 -5.38
CA GLN A 270 17.51 -27.43 -5.02
C GLN A 270 16.32 -26.45 -5.10
N LEU A 271 16.53 -25.18 -4.76
CA LEU A 271 15.53 -24.13 -4.92
C LEU A 271 15.26 -23.84 -6.40
N ALA A 272 16.30 -23.77 -7.24
CA ALA A 272 16.13 -23.63 -8.69
C ALA A 272 15.34 -24.79 -9.31
N ILE A 273 15.64 -26.03 -8.88
CA ILE A 273 14.88 -27.22 -9.28
C ILE A 273 13.41 -27.12 -8.84
N ARG A 274 13.14 -26.67 -7.61
CA ARG A 274 11.76 -26.44 -7.14
C ARG A 274 11.05 -25.35 -7.94
N THR A 275 11.70 -24.23 -8.24
CA THR A 275 11.11 -23.14 -9.04
C THR A 275 10.80 -23.61 -10.46
N PHE A 276 11.69 -24.39 -11.08
CA PHE A 276 11.44 -24.98 -12.39
C PHE A 276 10.32 -26.01 -12.35
N LYS A 277 10.20 -26.79 -11.26
CA LYS A 277 9.10 -27.75 -11.08
C LYS A 277 7.74 -27.05 -10.92
N VAL A 278 7.69 -25.93 -10.20
CA VAL A 278 6.49 -25.08 -10.09
C VAL A 278 6.14 -24.45 -11.44
N GLN A 279 7.13 -23.98 -12.21
CA GLN A 279 6.90 -23.48 -13.56
C GLN A 279 6.38 -24.58 -14.51
N LEU A 280 6.92 -25.79 -14.41
CA LEU A 280 6.47 -26.95 -15.18
C LEU A 280 5.01 -27.30 -14.84
N ASN A 281 4.64 -27.31 -13.56
CA ASN A 281 3.27 -27.55 -13.10
C ASN A 281 2.28 -26.49 -13.61
N LYS A 282 2.68 -25.22 -13.62
CA LYS A 282 1.85 -24.15 -14.22
C LYS A 282 1.67 -24.34 -15.72
N GLN A 283 2.69 -24.81 -16.43
CA GLN A 283 2.56 -25.10 -17.85
C GLN A 283 1.69 -26.33 -18.12
N THR A 284 1.77 -27.39 -17.30
CA THR A 284 0.90 -28.55 -17.44
C THR A 284 -0.56 -28.21 -17.13
N GLU A 285 -0.85 -27.38 -16.12
CA GLU A 285 -2.19 -26.85 -15.87
C GLU A 285 -2.73 -26.02 -17.05
N ARG A 286 -1.86 -25.21 -17.68
CA ARG A 286 -2.23 -24.44 -18.87
C ARG A 286 -2.50 -25.34 -20.08
N ILE A 287 -1.76 -26.44 -20.23
CA ILE A 287 -2.02 -27.45 -21.26
C ILE A 287 -3.35 -28.15 -20.99
N ASN A 288 -3.63 -28.54 -19.75
CA ASN A 288 -4.88 -29.21 -19.38
C ASN A 288 -6.11 -28.31 -19.58
N THR A 289 -6.00 -27.02 -19.26
CA THR A 289 -7.08 -26.04 -19.53
C THR A 289 -7.30 -25.81 -21.03
N LEU A 290 -6.22 -25.74 -21.82
CA LEU A 290 -6.33 -25.68 -23.28
C LEU A 290 -6.94 -26.96 -23.87
N GLN A 291 -6.61 -28.14 -23.34
CA GLN A 291 -7.23 -29.40 -23.75
C GLN A 291 -8.73 -29.42 -23.46
N LYS A 292 -9.16 -28.98 -22.27
CA LYS A 292 -10.59 -28.83 -21.95
C LYS A 292 -11.30 -27.87 -22.91
N ASN A 293 -10.68 -26.74 -23.22
CA ASN A 293 -11.26 -25.77 -24.16
C ASN A 293 -11.38 -26.37 -25.58
N ILE A 294 -10.41 -27.21 -26.00
CA ILE A 294 -10.48 -27.91 -27.29
C ILE A 294 -11.63 -28.93 -27.29
N GLU A 295 -11.81 -29.70 -26.21
CA GLU A 295 -12.94 -30.63 -26.06
C GLU A 295 -14.29 -29.89 -26.07
N GLU A 296 -14.41 -28.78 -25.35
CA GLU A 296 -15.63 -27.95 -25.37
C GLU A 296 -15.94 -27.39 -26.76
N LEU A 297 -14.93 -26.95 -27.49
CA LEU A 297 -15.08 -26.47 -28.87
C LEU A 297 -15.44 -27.60 -29.84
N GLN A 298 -14.92 -28.81 -29.62
CA GLN A 298 -15.31 -30.00 -30.39
C GLN A 298 -16.78 -30.35 -30.14
N ASN A 299 -17.23 -30.35 -28.89
CA ASN A 299 -18.63 -30.60 -28.56
C ASN A 299 -19.57 -29.57 -29.21
N LYS A 300 -19.23 -28.27 -29.15
CA LYS A 300 -20.00 -27.22 -29.84
C LYS A 300 -20.02 -27.40 -31.36
N LYS A 301 -18.92 -27.88 -31.95
CA LYS A 301 -18.87 -28.21 -33.38
C LYS A 301 -19.77 -29.39 -33.73
N GLU A 302 -19.86 -30.40 -32.86
CA GLU A 302 -20.78 -31.53 -33.07
C GLU A 302 -22.25 -31.12 -32.89
N GLU A 303 -22.58 -30.32 -31.89
CA GLU A 303 -23.92 -29.76 -31.68
C GLU A 303 -24.40 -28.96 -32.89
N THR A 304 -23.56 -28.05 -33.40
CA THR A 304 -23.89 -27.25 -34.59
C THR A 304 -24.03 -28.10 -35.85
N LYS A 305 -23.23 -29.17 -35.99
CA LYS A 305 -23.36 -30.14 -37.09
C LYS A 305 -24.67 -30.92 -37.01
N ASN A 306 -25.09 -31.34 -35.81
CA ASN A 306 -26.33 -32.07 -35.59
C ASN A 306 -27.55 -31.17 -35.87
N SER A 307 -27.55 -29.93 -35.38
CA SER A 307 -28.61 -28.96 -35.68
C SER A 307 -28.72 -28.66 -37.18
N ALA A 308 -27.59 -28.53 -37.90
CA ALA A 308 -27.59 -28.38 -39.35
C ALA A 308 -28.16 -29.61 -40.08
N LEU A 309 -27.98 -30.81 -39.53
CA LEU A 309 -28.54 -32.06 -40.06
C LEU A 309 -30.05 -32.14 -39.85
N GLU A 310 -30.54 -31.73 -38.68
CA GLU A 310 -31.97 -31.61 -38.39
C GLU A 310 -32.67 -30.63 -39.34
N VAL A 311 -32.08 -29.45 -39.59
CA VAL A 311 -32.62 -28.46 -40.53
C VAL A 311 -32.68 -29.02 -41.95
N LYS A 312 -31.67 -29.80 -42.38
CA LYS A 312 -31.69 -30.47 -43.69
C LYS A 312 -32.81 -31.50 -43.79
N GLN A 313 -33.01 -32.32 -42.76
CA GLN A 313 -34.11 -33.28 -42.72
C GLN A 313 -35.48 -32.61 -42.72
N GLN A 314 -35.65 -31.49 -42.01
CA GLN A 314 -36.86 -30.68 -42.06
C GLN A 314 -37.10 -30.10 -43.45
N HIS A 315 -36.05 -29.65 -44.12
CA HIS A 315 -36.14 -29.14 -45.49
C HIS A 315 -36.51 -30.24 -46.48
N GLU A 316 -35.99 -31.46 -46.34
CA GLU A 316 -36.38 -32.60 -47.18
C GLU A 316 -37.85 -32.98 -46.94
N LYS A 317 -38.31 -33.04 -45.68
CA LYS A 317 -39.73 -33.27 -45.36
C LYS A 317 -40.66 -32.21 -45.95
N LEU A 318 -40.31 -30.93 -45.82
CA LEU A 318 -41.06 -29.83 -46.43
C LEU A 318 -41.10 -29.94 -47.95
N LYS A 319 -40.02 -30.43 -48.56
CA LYS A 319 -39.96 -30.64 -50.01
C LYS A 319 -40.85 -31.80 -50.46
N GLU A 320 -40.88 -32.90 -49.70
CA GLU A 320 -41.80 -34.02 -49.91
C GLU A 320 -43.27 -33.59 -49.69
N GLU A 321 -43.55 -32.77 -48.67
CA GLU A 321 -44.89 -32.19 -48.44
C GLU A 321 -45.30 -31.26 -49.59
N LEU A 322 -44.39 -30.46 -50.13
CA LEU A 322 -44.64 -29.63 -51.31
C LEU A 322 -44.90 -30.49 -52.56
N GLU A 323 -44.16 -31.57 -52.78
CA GLU A 323 -44.41 -32.51 -53.88
C GLU A 323 -45.76 -33.23 -53.69
N GLN A 324 -46.13 -33.58 -52.46
CA GLN A 324 -47.46 -34.14 -52.15
C GLN A 324 -48.59 -33.13 -52.37
N ILE A 325 -48.41 -31.86 -52.00
CA ILE A 325 -49.35 -30.78 -52.29
C ILE A 325 -49.46 -30.56 -53.81
N GLU A 326 -48.36 -30.64 -54.55
CA GLU A 326 -48.35 -30.50 -56.00
C GLU A 326 -49.12 -31.66 -56.69
N ILE A 327 -48.96 -32.89 -56.20
CA ILE A 327 -49.74 -34.05 -56.64
C ILE A 327 -51.22 -33.89 -56.25
N GLN A 328 -51.53 -33.38 -55.06
CA GLN A 328 -52.90 -33.09 -54.62
C GLN A 328 -53.54 -31.96 -55.44
N THR A 329 -52.80 -30.92 -55.85
CA THR A 329 -53.31 -29.86 -56.73
C THR A 329 -53.67 -30.36 -58.13
N LYS A 330 -53.07 -31.46 -58.60
CA LYS A 330 -53.51 -32.14 -59.83
C LYS A 330 -54.82 -32.91 -59.66
N SER A 331 -55.29 -33.14 -58.43
CA SER A 331 -56.57 -33.79 -58.11
C SER A 331 -57.64 -32.85 -57.50
N VAL A 332 -57.46 -31.52 -57.58
CA VAL A 332 -58.46 -30.55 -57.09
C VAL A 332 -59.39 -30.08 -58.22
N ASP A 333 -60.68 -29.99 -57.90
CA ASP A 333 -61.80 -29.59 -58.76
C ASP A 333 -61.49 -28.35 -59.64
N PRO A 334 -61.73 -28.41 -60.97
CA PRO A 334 -61.41 -27.32 -61.90
C PRO A 334 -62.21 -26.03 -61.65
N GLU A 335 -63.29 -26.08 -60.87
CA GLU A 335 -64.10 -24.92 -60.51
C GLU A 335 -63.49 -24.10 -59.37
N ALA A 336 -62.83 -24.76 -58.40
CA ALA A 336 -62.08 -24.09 -57.34
C ALA A 336 -60.80 -23.42 -57.90
N LEU A 337 -60.13 -24.07 -58.87
CA LEU A 337 -58.97 -23.50 -59.56
C LEU A 337 -59.33 -22.21 -60.32
N LYS A 338 -60.48 -22.20 -61.03
CA LYS A 338 -60.97 -20.99 -61.70
C LYS A 338 -61.33 -19.88 -60.72
N ARG A 339 -61.85 -20.20 -59.54
CA ARG A 339 -62.16 -19.22 -58.50
C ARG A 339 -60.90 -18.61 -57.89
N VAL A 340 -59.87 -19.42 -57.64
CA VAL A 340 -58.56 -18.95 -57.18
C VAL A 340 -57.87 -18.14 -58.28
N GLN A 341 -57.92 -18.56 -59.54
CA GLN A 341 -57.39 -17.78 -60.66
C GLN A 341 -58.09 -16.42 -60.83
N ARG A 342 -59.41 -16.34 -60.64
CA ARG A 342 -60.11 -15.05 -60.61
C ARG A 342 -59.67 -14.20 -59.42
N LEU A 343 -59.61 -14.77 -58.21
CA LEU A 343 -59.17 -14.04 -57.01
C LEU A 343 -57.72 -13.56 -57.10
N VAL A 344 -56.84 -14.34 -57.73
CA VAL A 344 -55.46 -13.93 -58.03
C VAL A 344 -55.44 -12.83 -59.10
N GLY A 345 -56.28 -12.93 -60.13
CA GLY A 345 -56.46 -11.87 -61.12
C GLY A 345 -56.98 -10.56 -60.51
N ASP A 346 -57.95 -10.64 -59.60
CA ASP A 346 -58.49 -9.50 -58.84
C ASP A 346 -57.42 -8.92 -57.90
N TYR A 347 -56.60 -9.77 -57.26
CA TYR A 347 -55.48 -9.33 -56.44
C TYR A 347 -54.39 -8.63 -57.27
N GLU A 348 -54.04 -9.17 -58.43
CA GLU A 348 -53.07 -8.54 -59.34
C GLU A 348 -53.60 -7.23 -59.94
N ALA A 349 -54.90 -7.16 -60.25
CA ALA A 349 -55.56 -5.93 -60.68
C ALA A 349 -55.56 -4.88 -59.57
N ALA A 350 -55.94 -5.25 -58.33
CA ALA A 350 -55.88 -4.36 -57.18
C ALA A 350 -54.45 -3.87 -56.89
N LYS A 351 -53.44 -4.73 -57.06
CA LYS A 351 -52.03 -4.37 -56.91
C LYS A 351 -51.55 -3.42 -58.01
N LYS A 352 -52.03 -3.57 -59.25
CA LYS A 352 -51.76 -2.63 -60.33
C LYS A 352 -52.39 -1.26 -60.04
N GLU A 353 -53.66 -1.23 -59.64
CA GLU A 353 -54.32 0.02 -59.26
C GLU A 353 -53.65 0.69 -58.06
N GLU A 354 -53.19 -0.06 -57.06
CA GLU A 354 -52.45 0.49 -55.92
C GLU A 354 -51.13 1.13 -56.38
N ASN A 355 -50.39 0.46 -57.26
CA ASN A 355 -49.15 1.01 -57.82
C ASN A 355 -49.41 2.26 -58.67
N GLU A 356 -50.46 2.26 -59.48
CA GLU A 356 -50.88 3.42 -60.27
C GLU A 356 -51.27 4.59 -59.35
N ARG A 357 -52.10 4.36 -58.32
CA ARG A 357 -52.43 5.39 -57.31
C ARG A 357 -51.20 5.88 -56.54
N ARG A 358 -50.24 5.01 -56.24
CA ARG A 358 -48.98 5.40 -55.60
C ARG A 358 -48.14 6.27 -56.52
N THR A 359 -48.16 6.03 -57.83
CA THR A 359 -47.48 6.89 -58.80
C THR A 359 -48.17 8.23 -58.95
N THR A 360 -49.50 8.29 -58.96
CA THR A 360 -50.25 9.56 -58.99
C THR A 360 -49.99 10.39 -57.74
N TYR A 361 -50.05 9.81 -56.54
CA TYR A 361 -49.74 10.53 -55.30
C TYR A 361 -48.30 11.02 -55.24
N LYS A 362 -47.35 10.26 -55.80
CA LYS A 362 -45.95 10.70 -55.89
C LYS A 362 -45.80 11.88 -56.85
N ASN A 363 -46.55 11.89 -57.96
CA ASN A 363 -46.56 13.00 -58.90
C ASN A 363 -47.22 14.24 -58.31
N GLU A 364 -48.40 14.11 -57.69
CA GLU A 364 -49.10 15.19 -56.98
C GLU A 364 -48.23 15.79 -55.86
N LYS A 365 -47.52 14.95 -55.09
CA LYS A 365 -46.57 15.43 -54.09
C LYS A 365 -45.45 16.25 -54.73
N ASN A 366 -44.86 15.77 -55.83
CA ASN A 366 -43.81 16.51 -56.52
C ASN A 366 -44.33 17.83 -57.11
N GLU A 367 -45.57 17.88 -57.59
CA GLU A 367 -46.21 19.11 -58.06
C GLU A 367 -46.44 20.10 -56.91
N LEU A 368 -46.95 19.64 -55.77
CA LEU A 368 -47.09 20.46 -54.56
C LEU A 368 -45.74 20.95 -54.04
N ASP A 369 -44.69 20.14 -54.05
CA ASP A 369 -43.34 20.56 -53.68
C ASP A 369 -42.80 21.62 -54.67
N GLN A 370 -43.11 21.50 -55.95
CA GLN A 370 -42.80 22.53 -56.96
C GLN A 370 -43.62 23.81 -56.77
N GLU A 371 -44.87 23.73 -56.36
CA GLU A 371 -45.67 24.91 -56.01
C GLU A 371 -45.19 25.57 -54.72
N MET A 372 -44.82 24.79 -53.70
CA MET A 372 -44.23 25.28 -52.45
C MET A 372 -42.91 26.00 -52.71
N THR A 373 -42.05 25.46 -53.58
CA THR A 373 -40.80 26.14 -53.97
C THR A 373 -41.07 27.40 -54.79
N LYS A 374 -42.06 27.41 -55.69
CA LYS A 374 -42.49 28.62 -56.40
C LYS A 374 -43.09 29.68 -55.45
N LEU A 375 -43.84 29.27 -54.44
CA LEU A 375 -44.41 30.15 -53.41
C LEU A 375 -43.32 30.68 -52.47
N GLN A 376 -42.34 29.86 -52.08
CA GLN A 376 -41.16 30.30 -51.34
C GLN A 376 -40.31 31.27 -52.16
N ALA A 377 -40.12 31.01 -53.45
CA ALA A 377 -39.45 31.94 -54.36
C ALA A 377 -40.26 33.23 -54.52
N ARG A 378 -41.61 33.18 -54.55
CA ARG A 378 -42.49 34.37 -54.53
C ARG A 378 -42.42 35.13 -53.20
N LEU A 379 -42.27 34.44 -52.08
CA LEU A 379 -42.02 35.04 -50.77
C LEU A 379 -40.64 35.73 -50.71
N GLN A 380 -39.63 35.14 -51.35
CA GLN A 380 -38.29 35.73 -51.48
C GLN A 380 -38.21 36.85 -52.54
N SER A 381 -39.10 36.86 -53.53
CA SER A 381 -39.16 37.86 -54.60
C SER A 381 -40.28 38.90 -54.43
N SER A 382 -41.04 38.81 -53.33
CA SER A 382 -41.86 39.91 -52.82
C SER A 382 -40.91 40.92 -52.14
N PRO A 383 -40.68 42.11 -52.72
CA PRO A 383 -39.92 43.15 -52.05
C PRO A 383 -40.85 43.80 -51.02
N ASP A 384 -41.03 43.14 -49.89
CA ASP A 384 -41.57 43.77 -48.68
C ASP A 384 -40.40 44.33 -47.84
N GLU A 385 -39.52 45.07 -48.53
CA GLU A 385 -38.32 45.76 -47.98
C GLU A 385 -38.68 46.98 -47.10
N GLY A 386 -39.92 47.10 -46.61
CA GLY A 386 -40.43 48.34 -46.03
C GLY A 386 -40.96 48.27 -44.60
N THR A 387 -41.01 47.11 -43.93
CA THR A 387 -41.53 47.06 -42.56
C THR A 387 -40.44 47.43 -41.55
N PRO A 388 -40.66 48.44 -40.67
CA PRO A 388 -39.66 48.91 -39.70
C PRO A 388 -39.24 47.84 -38.67
N GLU A 389 -39.94 46.70 -38.59
CA GLU A 389 -39.56 45.56 -37.76
C GLU A 389 -38.44 44.71 -38.37
N ASN A 390 -38.42 44.49 -39.68
CA ASN A 390 -37.36 43.72 -40.33
C ASN A 390 -36.01 44.46 -40.32
N GLU A 391 -36.04 45.80 -40.45
CA GLU A 391 -34.84 46.64 -40.34
C GLU A 391 -34.26 46.61 -38.92
N LYS A 392 -35.13 46.63 -37.90
CA LYS A 392 -34.74 46.48 -36.49
C LYS A 392 -34.18 45.08 -36.21
N MET A 393 -34.79 44.05 -36.77
CA MET A 393 -34.31 42.67 -36.62
C MET A 393 -32.91 42.52 -37.22
N ARG A 394 -32.65 43.09 -38.40
CA ARG A 394 -31.31 43.14 -39.02
C ARG A 394 -30.29 43.87 -38.14
N GLN A 395 -30.65 45.03 -37.58
CA GLN A 395 -29.76 45.78 -36.69
C GLN A 395 -29.44 45.01 -35.40
N ILE A 396 -30.41 44.27 -34.85
CA ILE A 396 -30.22 43.40 -33.68
C ILE A 396 -29.29 42.23 -34.03
N GLU A 397 -29.48 41.60 -35.20
CA GLU A 397 -28.64 40.51 -35.68
C GLU A 397 -27.18 40.98 -35.85
N GLU A 398 -26.96 42.13 -36.51
CA GLU A 398 -25.63 42.74 -36.65
C GLU A 398 -24.99 43.07 -35.30
N GLN A 399 -25.75 43.65 -34.36
CA GLN A 399 -25.26 43.91 -33.01
C GLN A 399 -24.89 42.60 -32.29
N TYR A 400 -25.70 41.55 -32.44
CA TYR A 400 -25.40 40.25 -31.88
C TYR A 400 -24.14 39.63 -32.49
N GLN A 401 -23.97 39.69 -33.82
CA GLN A 401 -22.75 39.25 -34.50
C GLN A 401 -21.52 39.99 -33.98
N THR A 402 -21.57 41.32 -33.90
CA THR A 402 -20.42 42.12 -33.43
C THR A 402 -20.06 41.82 -31.97
N VAL A 403 -21.04 41.58 -31.10
CA VAL A 403 -20.81 41.18 -29.71
C VAL A 403 -20.28 39.74 -29.64
N SER A 404 -20.80 38.84 -30.45
CA SER A 404 -20.32 37.45 -30.56
C SER A 404 -18.86 37.40 -31.01
N ASP A 405 -18.49 38.19 -32.01
CA ASP A 405 -17.11 38.30 -32.50
C ASP A 405 -16.17 38.90 -31.44
N ARG A 406 -16.65 39.92 -30.71
CA ARG A 406 -15.93 40.49 -29.55
C ARG A 406 -15.74 39.45 -28.44
N LEU A 407 -16.75 38.64 -28.17
CA LEU A 407 -16.64 37.56 -27.17
C LEU A 407 -15.65 36.48 -27.64
N GLN A 408 -15.68 36.10 -28.91
CA GLN A 408 -14.77 35.12 -29.48
C GLN A 408 -13.31 35.60 -29.45
N THR A 409 -13.07 36.87 -29.79
CA THR A 409 -11.73 37.47 -29.69
C THR A 409 -11.24 37.53 -28.23
N GLN A 410 -12.09 37.90 -27.27
CA GLN A 410 -11.74 37.85 -25.84
C GLN A 410 -11.43 36.43 -25.35
N ARG A 411 -12.21 35.42 -25.77
CA ARG A 411 -11.94 34.01 -25.47
C ARG A 411 -10.59 33.56 -26.02
N LEU A 412 -10.22 33.99 -27.22
CA LEU A 412 -8.90 33.70 -27.80
C LEU A 412 -7.76 34.34 -27.01
N VAL A 413 -7.92 35.58 -26.55
CA VAL A 413 -6.92 36.25 -25.69
C VAL A 413 -6.79 35.53 -24.35
N MET A 414 -7.90 35.16 -23.72
CA MET A 414 -7.90 34.38 -22.47
C MET A 414 -7.20 33.04 -22.68
N ALA A 415 -7.49 32.32 -23.76
CA ALA A 415 -6.85 31.04 -24.08
C ALA A 415 -5.33 31.17 -24.33
N LYS A 416 -4.86 32.32 -24.85
CA LYS A 416 -3.42 32.61 -24.95
C LYS A 416 -2.82 32.81 -23.55
N LYS A 417 -3.47 33.59 -22.69
CA LYS A 417 -3.01 33.83 -21.31
C LYS A 417 -2.99 32.57 -20.46
N VAL A 418 -4.00 31.72 -20.57
CA VAL A 418 -4.01 30.41 -19.89
C VAL A 418 -2.83 29.54 -20.34
N ARG A 419 -2.53 29.51 -21.65
CA ARG A 419 -1.36 28.78 -22.17
C ARG A 419 -0.04 29.35 -21.64
N GLU A 420 0.10 30.67 -21.59
CA GLU A 420 1.27 31.34 -21.00
C GLU A 420 1.42 30.99 -19.51
N ILE A 421 0.34 31.05 -18.73
CA ILE A 421 0.34 30.68 -17.30
C ILE A 421 0.74 29.21 -17.13
N SER A 422 0.14 28.28 -17.88
CA SER A 422 0.51 26.86 -17.80
C SER A 422 1.97 26.60 -18.17
N ALA A 423 2.51 27.33 -19.16
CA ALA A 423 3.93 27.23 -19.51
C ALA A 423 4.83 27.75 -18.40
N LEU A 424 4.44 28.85 -17.72
CA LEU A 424 5.16 29.37 -16.56
C LEU A 424 5.07 28.43 -15.36
N SER A 425 3.90 27.86 -15.05
CA SER A 425 3.75 26.87 -13.98
C SER A 425 4.65 25.66 -14.19
N ARG A 426 4.71 25.10 -15.41
CA ARG A 426 5.64 24.00 -15.72
C ARG A 426 7.10 24.37 -15.48
N ARG A 427 7.52 25.57 -15.89
CA ARG A 427 8.89 26.06 -15.64
C ARG A 427 9.18 26.25 -14.15
N ILE A 428 8.16 26.58 -13.35
CA ILE A 428 8.29 26.70 -11.89
C ILE A 428 8.38 25.31 -11.27
N ASP A 429 7.54 24.36 -11.71
CA ASP A 429 7.55 22.98 -11.23
C ASP A 429 8.86 22.24 -11.61
N ASP A 430 9.49 22.60 -12.73
CA ASP A 430 10.81 22.08 -13.14
C ASP A 430 11.93 22.49 -12.16
N ILE A 431 11.73 23.53 -11.36
CA ILE A 431 12.70 23.98 -10.35
C ILE A 431 12.30 23.37 -9.00
N PRO A 432 13.10 22.43 -8.45
CA PRO A 432 12.78 21.83 -7.17
C PRO A 432 12.70 22.89 -6.08
N SER A 433 11.62 22.83 -5.30
CA SER A 433 11.42 23.69 -4.15
C SER A 433 12.48 23.45 -3.08
N SER A 434 12.72 24.44 -2.20
CA SER A 434 13.65 24.29 -1.07
C SER A 434 13.32 23.07 -0.19
N SER A 435 12.02 22.78 -0.01
CA SER A 435 11.54 21.58 0.68
C SER A 435 11.89 20.27 -0.02
N GLU A 436 11.79 20.21 -1.35
CA GLU A 436 12.15 19.02 -2.13
C GLU A 436 13.66 18.80 -2.13
N LEU A 437 14.45 19.87 -2.26
CA LEU A 437 15.91 19.80 -2.12
C LEU A 437 16.33 19.31 -0.73
N ALA A 438 15.65 19.76 0.33
CA ALA A 438 15.89 19.27 1.68
C ALA A 438 15.54 17.78 1.82
N GLN A 439 14.42 17.34 1.25
CA GLN A 439 14.03 15.92 1.22
C GLN A 439 15.04 15.07 0.44
N TYR A 440 15.48 15.52 -0.74
CA TYR A 440 16.50 14.81 -1.52
C TYR A 440 17.83 14.74 -0.77
N ARG A 441 18.28 15.83 -0.15
CA ARG A 441 19.47 15.84 0.69
C ARG A 441 19.39 14.81 1.80
N GLN A 442 18.23 14.70 2.45
CA GLN A 442 18.01 13.71 3.51
C GLN A 442 18.03 12.28 2.96
N ALA A 443 17.37 12.04 1.82
CA ALA A 443 17.40 10.75 1.15
C ALA A 443 18.82 10.34 0.75
N PHE A 444 19.62 11.27 0.20
CA PHE A 444 21.03 11.02 -0.13
C PHE A 444 21.87 10.70 1.10
N PHE A 445 21.69 11.43 2.20
CA PHE A 445 22.42 11.16 3.43
C PHE A 445 22.06 9.79 4.02
N GLN A 446 20.78 9.42 3.99
CA GLN A 446 20.34 8.10 4.42
C GLN A 446 20.91 6.99 3.53
N LEU A 447 20.88 7.17 2.21
CA LEU A 447 21.43 6.21 1.26
C LEU A 447 22.94 6.05 1.46
N TYR A 448 23.66 7.14 1.66
CA TYR A 448 25.10 7.11 1.93
C TYR A 448 25.41 6.34 3.22
N ASN A 449 24.64 6.59 4.29
CA ASN A 449 24.79 5.85 5.53
C ASN A 449 24.48 4.37 5.37
N GLN A 450 23.41 4.02 4.64
CA GLN A 450 23.08 2.62 4.36
C GLN A 450 24.20 1.94 3.56
N SER A 451 24.72 2.59 2.52
CA SER A 451 25.86 2.09 1.74
C SER A 451 27.10 1.90 2.62
N ALA A 452 27.41 2.85 3.50
CA ALA A 452 28.54 2.75 4.41
C ALA A 452 28.40 1.59 5.43
N VAL A 453 27.18 1.38 5.96
CA VAL A 453 26.89 0.26 6.87
C VAL A 453 27.02 -1.07 6.15
N LEU A 454 26.43 -1.20 4.96
CA LEU A 454 26.54 -2.42 4.15
C LEU A 454 27.99 -2.70 3.78
N TYR A 455 28.74 -1.70 3.31
CA TYR A 455 30.17 -1.84 3.01
C TYR A 455 30.97 -2.35 4.23
N ARG A 456 30.70 -1.79 5.42
CA ARG A 456 31.34 -2.23 6.66
C ARG A 456 30.99 -3.68 6.99
N GLN A 457 29.72 -4.06 6.89
CA GLN A 457 29.26 -5.43 7.12
C GLN A 457 29.89 -6.41 6.13
N THR A 458 29.87 -6.09 4.83
CA THR A 458 30.51 -6.90 3.80
C THR A 458 32.00 -7.09 4.08
N LYS A 459 32.72 -6.01 4.42
CA LYS A 459 34.14 -6.10 4.77
C LYS A 459 34.38 -6.98 6.00
N GLN A 460 33.54 -6.88 7.02
CA GLN A 460 33.60 -7.73 8.21
C GLN A 460 33.38 -9.20 7.85
N ASN A 461 32.37 -9.50 7.03
CA ASN A 461 32.07 -10.87 6.59
C ASN A 461 33.21 -11.47 5.77
N TYR A 462 33.79 -10.71 4.83
CA TYR A 462 34.97 -11.16 4.09
C TYR A 462 36.19 -11.38 4.97
N THR A 463 36.42 -10.50 5.95
CA THR A 463 37.51 -10.67 6.91
C THR A 463 37.32 -11.94 7.73
N LEU A 464 36.10 -12.16 8.23
CA LEU A 464 35.74 -13.36 8.99
C LEU A 464 35.90 -14.64 8.16
N TYR A 465 35.41 -14.62 6.91
CA TYR A 465 35.58 -15.71 5.97
C TYR A 465 37.06 -16.04 5.77
N ASN A 466 37.90 -15.04 5.45
CA ASN A 466 39.33 -15.24 5.27
C ASN A 466 40.00 -15.80 6.53
N THR A 467 39.61 -15.33 7.73
CA THR A 467 40.15 -15.89 8.98
C THR A 467 39.75 -17.33 9.22
N PHE A 468 38.53 -17.73 8.81
CA PHE A 468 38.10 -19.12 8.90
C PHE A 468 38.80 -19.98 7.85
N THR A 469 39.00 -19.49 6.64
CA THR A 469 39.80 -20.19 5.61
C THR A 469 41.22 -20.42 6.11
N ASP A 470 41.88 -19.38 6.65
CA ASP A 470 43.21 -19.52 7.25
C ASP A 470 43.20 -20.55 8.39
N MET A 471 42.19 -20.52 9.26
CA MET A 471 42.07 -21.49 10.36
C MET A 471 41.90 -22.93 9.84
N ILE A 472 41.08 -23.13 8.81
CA ILE A 472 40.92 -24.43 8.15
C ILE A 472 42.27 -24.88 7.58
N ASP A 473 42.98 -24.02 6.85
CA ASP A 473 44.28 -24.34 6.28
C ASP A 473 45.32 -24.73 7.34
N TYR A 474 45.33 -24.06 8.50
CA TYR A 474 46.20 -24.42 9.62
C TYR A 474 45.79 -25.75 10.26
N MET A 475 44.49 -25.97 10.49
CA MET A 475 43.99 -27.24 11.02
C MET A 475 44.30 -28.41 10.07
N THR A 476 44.13 -28.22 8.76
CA THR A 476 44.50 -29.23 7.76
C THR A 476 46.00 -29.51 7.80
N LYS A 477 46.85 -28.50 7.92
CA LYS A 477 48.30 -28.70 8.10
C LYS A 477 48.60 -29.49 9.38
N GLU A 478 47.97 -29.17 10.50
CA GLU A 478 48.13 -29.92 11.75
C GLU A 478 47.72 -31.38 11.61
N ILE A 479 46.58 -31.65 10.94
CA ILE A 479 46.14 -33.01 10.64
C ILE A 479 47.18 -33.74 9.79
N THR A 480 47.66 -33.14 8.70
CA THR A 480 48.68 -33.77 7.84
C THR A 480 50.01 -34.02 8.56
N LEU A 481 50.40 -33.14 9.49
CA LEU A 481 51.59 -33.34 10.32
C LEU A 481 51.39 -34.51 11.28
N ILE A 482 50.21 -34.60 11.91
CA ILE A 482 49.87 -35.72 12.81
C ILE A 482 49.80 -37.04 12.03
N GLU A 483 49.21 -37.04 10.85
CA GLU A 483 49.17 -38.20 9.94
C GLU A 483 50.58 -38.66 9.57
N SER A 484 51.47 -37.73 9.19
CA SER A 484 52.87 -38.04 8.88
C SER A 484 53.63 -38.63 10.07
N ILE A 485 53.39 -38.13 11.28
CA ILE A 485 53.98 -38.66 12.52
C ILE A 485 53.45 -40.08 12.78
N ASN A 486 52.14 -40.29 12.61
CA ASN A 486 51.49 -41.57 12.85
C ASN A 486 51.91 -42.65 11.84
N GLU A 487 52.10 -42.28 10.56
CA GLU A 487 52.60 -43.18 9.52
C GLU A 487 54.09 -43.49 9.65
N GLY A 488 54.90 -42.53 10.11
CA GLY A 488 56.35 -42.71 10.31
C GLY A 488 56.72 -43.56 11.52
N TYR A 489 55.88 -43.54 12.57
CA TYR A 489 56.18 -44.18 13.85
C TYR A 489 56.35 -45.72 13.79
N PRO A 490 55.48 -46.51 13.12
CA PRO A 490 55.57 -47.96 13.07
C PRO A 490 56.87 -48.46 12.40
N GLN A 491 57.38 -47.73 11.41
CA GLN A 491 58.62 -48.10 10.70
C GLN A 491 59.87 -47.65 11.47
N ALA A 492 59.79 -46.51 12.14
CA ALA A 492 60.89 -45.97 12.94
C ALA A 492 61.22 -46.82 14.17
N ILE A 493 60.21 -47.43 14.81
CA ILE A 493 60.42 -48.18 16.07
C ILE A 493 61.14 -49.53 15.88
N LEU A 494 61.14 -50.07 14.65
CA LEU A 494 61.72 -51.38 14.31
C LEU A 494 63.25 -51.41 14.34
N SER A 495 63.92 -50.26 14.25
CA SER A 495 65.40 -50.19 14.26
C SER A 495 65.91 -49.03 15.11
N SER A 496 67.07 -49.19 15.75
CA SER A 496 67.68 -48.12 16.56
C SER A 496 68.01 -46.89 15.72
N SER A 497 68.49 -47.09 14.49
CA SER A 497 68.78 -46.01 13.53
C SER A 497 67.51 -45.27 13.07
N GLY A 498 66.41 -46.02 12.86
CA GLY A 498 65.09 -45.45 12.53
C GLY A 498 64.52 -44.57 13.64
N LYS A 499 64.73 -44.93 14.91
CA LYS A 499 64.34 -44.11 16.07
C LYS A 499 65.08 -42.78 16.09
N ASP A 500 66.40 -42.78 15.89
CA ASP A 500 67.20 -41.55 15.85
C ASP A 500 66.82 -40.66 14.68
N HIS A 501 66.52 -41.24 13.51
CA HIS A 501 66.04 -40.50 12.35
C HIS A 501 64.67 -39.84 12.60
N PHE A 502 63.74 -40.57 13.22
CA PHE A 502 62.41 -40.06 13.55
C PHE A 502 62.46 -38.94 14.61
N LEU A 503 63.35 -39.03 15.60
CA LEU A 503 63.56 -37.95 16.57
C LEU A 503 64.04 -36.66 15.88
N LYS A 504 65.00 -36.75 14.94
CA LYS A 504 65.45 -35.60 14.15
C LYS A 504 64.33 -35.02 13.27
N GLN A 505 63.43 -35.86 12.75
CA GLN A 505 62.25 -35.41 12.00
C GLN A 505 61.26 -34.64 12.91
N LEU A 506 61.02 -35.12 14.13
CA LEU A 506 60.17 -34.42 15.10
C LEU A 506 60.77 -33.06 15.52
N GLU A 507 62.08 -33.01 15.76
CA GLU A 507 62.78 -31.75 16.05
C GLU A 507 62.63 -30.76 14.90
N SER A 508 62.79 -31.21 13.66
CA SER A 508 62.58 -30.38 12.45
C SER A 508 61.13 -29.89 12.31
N ILE A 509 60.14 -30.74 12.59
CA ILE A 509 58.72 -30.34 12.59
C ILE A 509 58.49 -29.24 13.63
N VAL A 510 58.96 -29.42 14.86
CA VAL A 510 58.82 -28.41 15.93
C VAL A 510 59.47 -27.09 15.54
N GLU A 511 60.66 -27.13 14.94
CA GLU A 511 61.36 -25.94 14.47
C GLU A 511 60.56 -25.23 13.35
N SER A 512 59.99 -25.97 12.41
CA SER A 512 59.14 -25.41 11.33
C SER A 512 57.86 -24.75 11.86
N VAL A 513 57.25 -25.31 12.91
CA VAL A 513 56.06 -24.76 13.59
C VAL A 513 56.44 -23.47 14.31
N ASN A 514 57.57 -23.44 15.02
CA ASN A 514 58.09 -22.24 15.69
C ASN A 514 58.42 -21.12 14.69
N GLN A 515 58.99 -21.45 13.53
CA GLN A 515 59.22 -20.49 12.45
C GLN A 515 57.91 -19.96 11.85
N SER A 516 56.87 -20.80 11.76
CA SER A 516 55.55 -20.38 11.27
C SER A 516 54.86 -19.45 12.26
N ARG A 517 54.95 -19.76 13.57
CA ARG A 517 54.44 -18.91 14.65
C ARG A 517 55.07 -17.52 14.64
N THR A 518 56.40 -17.44 14.58
CA THR A 518 57.12 -16.15 14.55
C THR A 518 56.75 -15.30 13.34
N LYS A 519 56.53 -15.91 12.16
CA LYS A 519 56.01 -15.21 10.98
C LYS A 519 54.62 -14.62 11.21
N ILE A 520 53.71 -15.37 11.86
CA ILE A 520 52.35 -14.90 12.15
C ILE A 520 52.38 -13.77 13.20
N GLU A 521 53.18 -13.91 14.26
CA GLU A 521 53.35 -12.86 15.28
C GLU A 521 53.87 -11.55 14.66
N ARG A 522 54.82 -11.64 13.72
CA ARG A 522 55.31 -10.48 12.97
C ARG A 522 54.20 -9.82 12.15
N ARG A 523 53.41 -10.60 11.39
CA ARG A 523 52.27 -10.08 10.62
C ARG A 523 51.24 -9.40 11.53
N GLN A 524 50.96 -9.99 12.68
CA GLN A 524 50.06 -9.40 13.67
C GLN A 524 50.56 -8.03 14.15
N GLN A 525 51.87 -7.91 14.41
CA GLN A 525 52.46 -6.65 14.84
C GLN A 525 52.42 -5.59 13.74
N GLU A 526 52.65 -5.97 12.48
CA GLU A 526 52.53 -5.08 11.32
C GLU A 526 51.09 -4.56 11.17
N GLU A 527 50.08 -5.43 11.26
CA GLU A 527 48.67 -5.00 11.19
C GLU A 527 48.23 -4.14 12.38
N LYS A 528 48.73 -4.43 13.59
CA LYS A 528 48.52 -3.57 14.77
C LYS A 528 49.08 -2.16 14.52
N SER A 529 50.30 -2.07 14.00
CA SER A 529 50.94 -0.78 13.71
C SER A 529 50.17 0.03 12.66
N LYS A 530 49.66 -0.62 11.60
CA LYS A 530 48.81 0.01 10.59
C LYS A 530 47.50 0.51 11.18
N ARG A 531 46.84 -0.31 12.01
CA ARG A 531 45.61 0.08 12.72
C ARG A 531 45.84 1.31 13.59
N ASP A 532 46.92 1.33 14.34
CA ASP A 532 47.22 2.44 15.25
C ASP A 532 47.56 3.72 14.46
N ALA A 533 48.28 3.61 13.33
CA ALA A 533 48.52 4.72 12.42
C ALA A 533 47.22 5.28 11.81
N LEU A 534 46.29 4.41 11.38
CA LEU A 534 44.98 4.82 10.86
C LEU A 534 44.11 5.46 11.94
N ASN A 535 44.16 4.97 13.18
CA ASN A 535 43.45 5.59 14.30
C ASN A 535 43.96 7.01 14.58
N ILE A 536 45.27 7.24 14.48
CA ILE A 536 45.86 8.58 14.62
C ILE A 536 45.37 9.49 13.48
N GLN A 537 45.37 9.02 12.24
CA GLN A 537 44.84 9.79 11.10
C GLN A 537 43.36 10.12 11.26
N LEU A 538 42.56 9.17 11.75
CA LEU A 538 41.14 9.36 12.03
C LEU A 538 40.93 10.43 13.12
N ALA A 539 41.73 10.40 14.20
CA ALA A 539 41.69 11.44 15.23
C ALA A 539 41.99 12.84 14.65
N GLN A 540 43.03 12.94 13.80
CA GLN A 540 43.37 14.21 13.13
C GLN A 540 42.25 14.71 12.22
N LEU A 541 41.58 13.82 11.48
CA LEU A 541 40.45 14.19 10.62
C LEU A 541 39.23 14.65 11.42
N ILE A 542 38.96 14.00 12.56
CA ILE A 542 37.89 14.42 13.48
C ILE A 542 38.18 15.82 14.02
N ASP A 543 39.42 16.11 14.40
CA ASP A 543 39.78 17.43 14.89
C ASP A 543 39.70 18.51 13.79
N LYS A 544 40.09 18.19 12.55
CA LYS A 544 39.85 19.08 11.39
C LYS A 544 38.35 19.31 11.18
N ALA A 545 37.51 18.29 11.26
CA ALA A 545 36.07 18.43 11.11
C ALA A 545 35.47 19.34 12.21
N ARG A 546 35.95 19.22 13.46
CA ARG A 546 35.59 20.13 14.56
C ARG A 546 36.01 21.57 14.27
N GLN A 547 37.22 21.78 13.75
CA GLN A 547 37.70 23.11 13.36
C GLN A 547 36.84 23.71 12.24
N TYR A 548 36.52 22.95 11.19
CA TYR A 548 35.62 23.41 10.13
C TYR A 548 34.24 23.78 10.65
N ALA A 549 33.66 22.96 11.53
CA ALA A 549 32.37 23.26 12.15
C ALA A 549 32.41 24.55 12.97
N LYS A 550 33.52 24.80 13.70
CA LYS A 550 33.74 26.05 14.43
C LYS A 550 33.83 27.23 13.48
N VAL A 551 34.69 27.17 12.45
CA VAL A 551 34.86 28.25 11.47
C VAL A 551 33.54 28.57 10.76
N LEU A 552 32.73 27.56 10.42
CA LEU A 552 31.40 27.77 9.84
C LEU A 552 30.46 28.48 10.80
N LYS A 553 30.49 28.14 12.09
CA LYS A 553 29.70 28.82 13.13
C LYS A 553 30.13 30.28 13.26
N ASP A 554 31.44 30.52 13.38
CA ASP A 554 32.02 31.86 13.49
C ASP A 554 31.65 32.71 12.25
N PHE A 555 31.71 32.12 11.05
CA PHE A 555 31.30 32.78 9.81
C PHE A 555 29.80 33.11 9.76
N GLN A 556 28.92 32.20 10.21
CA GLN A 556 27.49 32.45 10.31
C GLN A 556 27.14 33.53 11.33
N GLU A 557 27.93 33.66 12.40
CA GLU A 557 27.80 34.74 13.38
C GLU A 557 28.22 36.08 12.78
N ALA A 558 29.35 36.11 12.06
CA ALA A 558 29.80 37.31 11.34
C ALA A 558 28.80 37.77 10.26
N ILE A 559 28.15 36.84 9.53
CA ILE A 559 27.07 37.18 8.58
C ILE A 559 25.90 37.84 9.31
N ARG A 560 25.43 37.24 10.42
CA ARG A 560 24.33 37.80 11.21
C ARG A 560 24.66 39.19 11.76
N GLU A 561 25.89 39.39 12.23
CA GLU A 561 26.35 40.68 12.70
C GLU A 561 26.39 41.72 11.57
N ASN A 562 26.86 41.32 10.39
CA ASN A 562 26.87 42.19 9.21
C ASN A 562 25.44 42.56 8.76
N GLU A 563 24.51 41.59 8.71
CA GLU A 563 23.09 41.85 8.43
C GLU A 563 22.47 42.81 9.45
N TYR A 564 22.79 42.64 10.73
CA TYR A 564 22.35 43.54 11.80
C TYR A 564 22.88 44.97 11.60
N LEU A 565 24.19 45.13 11.36
CA LEU A 565 24.81 46.43 11.12
C LEU A 565 24.24 47.10 9.85
N THR A 566 24.02 46.33 8.79
CA THR A 566 23.42 46.84 7.54
C THR A 566 21.98 47.30 7.74
N SER A 567 21.22 46.60 8.58
CA SER A 567 19.84 46.99 8.92
C SER A 567 19.78 48.23 9.82
N LYS A 568 20.82 48.53 10.60
CA LYS A 568 20.97 49.76 11.38
C LYS A 568 21.46 50.97 10.58
N SER A 569 22.14 50.73 9.45
CA SER A 569 22.68 51.78 8.57
C SER A 569 21.70 52.25 7.49
N LYS A 570 20.58 51.54 7.29
CA LYS A 570 19.43 51.97 6.49
C LYS A 570 18.39 52.59 7.41
#